data_AF-A0AA43KN36-F1
#
_entry.id   AF-A0AA43KN36-F1
#
_cell.length_a   1.000
_cell.length_b   1.000
_cell.length_c   1.000
_cell.angle_alpha   90.00
_cell.angle_beta   90.00
_cell.angle_gamma   90.00
#
_symmetry.space_group_name_H-M   'P 1'
#
loop_
_entity.id
_entity.type
_entity.pdbx_description
1 polymer ?
#
loop_
_entity_poly.entity_id
_entity_poly.type
_entity_poly.pdbx_seq_one_letter_code
_entity_poly.pdbx_strand_id
1 'polypeptide(L)'
;MKVDEIREIAIDSAQAYYKYLDENDKGIQEVEVTELSYSESGDMLMKLRLSAKLFDIESVFFRNRKNNKKYTVSEIKIIEYDYDKNMLLIKPIESIREELKNLREQELIVISDLKFLVERVRTWYEKNGSTIAIPTISSSYAQKIKEIKYFPDLQPTPNQQDSIANILNTPFSYVWGAPGTGKTQFVLSYIVLHYIMNGDRIAILAPTNNAIEQVLRGVLKMTDKARISRKDIIRLGMEIPLNVTPFGQFKLTP
;
A
#
# COMPACT_ATOMS: atom_id res chain seq x y z
N MET A 1 16.37 -3.31 -21.66
CA MET A 1 15.58 -4.41 -21.09
C MET A 1 14.30 -4.52 -21.89
N LYS A 2 14.01 -5.69 -22.43
CA LYS A 2 12.77 -5.94 -23.18
C LYS A 2 11.59 -6.05 -22.21
N VAL A 3 10.37 -5.80 -22.69
CA VAL A 3 9.14 -5.90 -21.89
C VAL A 3 9.00 -7.30 -21.27
N ASP A 4 9.29 -8.33 -22.07
CA ASP A 4 9.24 -9.72 -21.61
C ASP A 4 10.23 -9.98 -20.47
N GLU A 5 11.44 -9.41 -20.53
CA GLU A 5 12.43 -9.54 -19.45
C GLU A 5 11.92 -8.88 -18.15
N ILE A 6 11.28 -7.71 -18.22
CA ILE A 6 10.69 -7.04 -17.05
C ILE A 6 9.58 -7.91 -16.45
N ARG A 7 8.71 -8.47 -17.31
CA ARG A 7 7.61 -9.35 -16.90
C ARG A 7 8.14 -10.59 -16.17
N GLU A 8 9.06 -11.33 -16.78
CA GLU A 8 9.59 -12.56 -16.18
C GLU A 8 10.32 -12.26 -14.86
N ILE A 9 11.16 -11.21 -14.82
CA ILE A 9 11.83 -10.79 -13.58
C ILE A 9 10.82 -10.47 -12.47
N ALA A 10 9.72 -9.76 -12.79
CA ALA A 10 8.70 -9.42 -11.81
C ALA A 10 7.93 -10.64 -11.30
N ILE A 11 7.60 -11.60 -12.19
CA ILE A 11 6.94 -12.86 -11.83
C ILE A 11 7.85 -13.70 -10.95
N ASP A 12 9.10 -13.91 -11.36
CA ASP A 12 10.09 -14.69 -10.63
C ASP A 12 10.39 -14.09 -9.25
N SER A 13 10.50 -12.76 -9.19
CA SER A 13 10.71 -12.04 -7.92
C SER A 13 9.52 -12.19 -6.98
N ALA A 14 8.29 -12.09 -7.50
CA ALA A 14 7.09 -12.30 -6.70
C ALA A 14 7.01 -13.74 -6.19
N GLN A 15 7.33 -14.72 -7.02
CA GLN A 15 7.36 -16.14 -6.65
C GLN A 15 8.41 -16.43 -5.58
N ALA A 16 9.64 -15.92 -5.76
CA ALA A 16 10.72 -16.08 -4.80
C ALA A 16 10.38 -15.43 -3.46
N TYR A 17 9.76 -14.23 -3.48
CA TYR A 17 9.33 -13.55 -2.28
C TYR A 17 8.19 -14.28 -1.56
N TYR A 18 7.19 -14.77 -2.30
CA TYR A 18 6.13 -15.61 -1.73
C TYR A 18 6.69 -16.83 -1.02
N LYS A 19 7.59 -17.57 -1.69
CA LYS A 19 8.23 -18.76 -1.12
C LYS A 19 9.00 -18.42 0.15
N TYR A 20 9.76 -17.32 0.14
CA TYR A 20 10.44 -16.83 1.34
C TYR A 20 9.47 -16.56 2.49
N LEU A 21 8.33 -15.90 2.23
CA LEU A 21 7.33 -15.62 3.26
C LEU A 21 6.76 -16.92 3.84
N ASP A 22 6.43 -17.88 2.98
CA ASP A 22 5.85 -19.16 3.37
C ASP A 22 6.81 -20.02 4.22
N GLU A 23 8.07 -20.14 3.78
CA GLU A 23 9.11 -20.92 4.47
C GLU A 23 9.51 -20.33 5.84
N ASN A 24 9.26 -19.02 6.05
CA ASN A 24 9.67 -18.31 7.25
C ASN A 24 8.49 -17.88 8.16
N ASP A 25 7.27 -18.38 7.90
CA ASP A 25 6.03 -18.00 8.61
C ASP A 25 5.84 -16.46 8.67
N LYS A 26 6.18 -15.77 7.57
CA LYS A 26 6.01 -14.32 7.39
C LYS A 26 4.85 -14.02 6.45
N GLY A 27 4.52 -12.74 6.33
CA GLY A 27 3.40 -12.30 5.50
C GLY A 27 2.04 -12.65 6.11
N ILE A 28 2.00 -12.89 7.42
CA ILE A 28 0.79 -13.10 8.19
C ILE A 28 0.63 -11.96 9.20
N GLN A 29 -0.61 -11.60 9.47
CA GLN A 29 -1.00 -10.71 10.56
C GLN A 29 -1.74 -11.51 11.60
N GLU A 30 -1.16 -11.59 12.79
CA GLU A 30 -1.78 -12.17 13.97
C GLU A 30 -2.71 -11.15 14.63
N VAL A 31 -3.99 -11.50 14.76
CA VAL A 31 -5.04 -10.67 15.34
C VAL A 31 -5.62 -11.39 16.56
N GLU A 32 -5.34 -10.82 17.73
CA GLU A 32 -5.79 -11.35 19.02
C GLU A 32 -7.31 -11.26 19.15
N VAL A 33 -7.90 -12.28 19.80
CA VAL A 33 -9.28 -12.24 20.24
C VAL A 33 -9.32 -11.63 21.65
N THR A 34 -9.99 -10.49 21.78
CA THR A 34 -10.10 -9.74 23.04
C THR A 34 -11.35 -10.12 23.83
N GLU A 35 -12.40 -10.54 23.14
CA GLU A 35 -13.63 -11.07 23.75
C GLU A 35 -14.12 -12.26 22.92
N LEU A 36 -14.56 -13.32 23.59
CA LEU A 36 -15.14 -14.51 22.98
C LEU A 36 -16.46 -14.83 23.68
N SER A 37 -17.54 -14.91 22.91
CA SER A 37 -18.87 -15.28 23.40
C SER A 37 -19.50 -16.34 22.50
N TYR A 38 -20.36 -17.16 23.10
CA TYR A 38 -21.05 -18.25 22.42
C TYR A 38 -22.54 -17.93 22.36
N SER A 39 -23.18 -18.23 21.23
CA SER A 39 -24.63 -18.19 21.11
C SER A 39 -25.14 -19.61 20.87
N GLU A 40 -26.00 -20.07 21.78
CA GLU A 40 -26.60 -21.40 21.75
C GLU A 40 -28.01 -21.32 21.15
N SER A 41 -28.09 -21.21 19.83
CA SER A 41 -29.35 -21.27 19.08
C SER A 41 -29.21 -22.26 17.94
N GLY A 42 -29.27 -23.56 18.27
CA GLY A 42 -29.18 -24.69 17.33
C GLY A 42 -27.76 -24.98 16.84
N ASP A 43 -27.13 -24.02 16.19
CA ASP A 43 -25.75 -24.11 15.74
C ASP A 43 -24.81 -23.35 16.69
N MET A 44 -23.65 -23.94 17.00
CA MET A 44 -22.60 -23.27 17.76
C MET A 44 -22.08 -22.07 16.97
N LEU A 45 -22.49 -20.87 17.38
CA LEU A 45 -21.95 -19.61 16.86
C LEU A 45 -21.00 -19.01 17.87
N MET A 46 -19.83 -18.60 17.41
CA MET A 46 -18.84 -17.90 18.22
C MET A 46 -18.71 -16.48 17.71
N LYS A 47 -18.79 -15.53 18.64
CA LYS A 47 -18.66 -14.11 18.38
C LYS A 47 -17.36 -13.62 19.02
N LEU A 48 -16.46 -13.14 18.17
CA LEU A 48 -15.12 -12.71 18.50
C LEU A 48 -15.03 -11.19 18.39
N ARG A 49 -14.50 -10.52 19.42
CA ARG A 49 -13.97 -9.16 19.26
C ARG A 49 -12.48 -9.24 18.98
N LEU A 50 -12.02 -8.49 18.00
CA LEU A 50 -10.63 -8.53 17.52
C LEU A 50 -9.85 -7.29 17.98
N SER A 51 -8.56 -7.48 18.27
CA SER A 51 -7.66 -6.38 18.67
C SER A 51 -7.31 -5.42 17.53
N ALA A 52 -7.47 -5.85 16.28
CA ALA A 52 -7.20 -5.08 15.08
C ALA A 52 -8.21 -5.39 13.98
N LYS A 53 -8.26 -4.50 12.97
CA LYS A 53 -9.05 -4.73 11.76
C LYS A 53 -8.42 -5.83 10.92
N LEU A 54 -9.26 -6.69 10.36
CA LEU A 54 -8.84 -7.66 9.35
C LEU A 54 -8.68 -6.95 8.00
N PHE A 55 -7.58 -7.26 7.31
CA PHE A 55 -7.31 -6.67 6.00
C PHE A 55 -8.22 -7.25 4.92
N ASP A 56 -8.34 -8.58 4.90
CA ASP A 56 -9.18 -9.35 4.00
C ASP A 56 -9.77 -10.52 4.80
N ILE A 57 -11.08 -10.73 4.70
CA ILE A 57 -11.78 -11.82 5.40
C ILE A 57 -11.67 -13.15 4.63
N GLU A 58 -11.39 -13.11 3.33
CA GLU A 58 -11.28 -14.31 2.49
C GLU A 58 -9.96 -15.06 2.73
N SER A 59 -8.92 -14.35 3.17
CA SER A 59 -7.59 -14.91 3.45
C SER A 59 -7.34 -15.14 4.95
N VAL A 60 -8.39 -15.41 5.72
CA VAL A 60 -8.29 -15.64 7.17
C VAL A 60 -8.23 -17.14 7.50
N PHE A 61 -7.43 -17.50 8.49
CA PHE A 61 -7.52 -18.77 9.17
C PHE A 61 -7.40 -18.58 10.68
N PHE A 62 -7.76 -19.60 11.44
CA PHE A 62 -7.76 -19.55 12.90
C PHE A 62 -6.68 -20.48 13.42
N ARG A 63 -6.10 -20.17 14.58
CA ARG A 63 -5.14 -21.06 15.24
C ARG A 63 -5.48 -21.15 16.72
N ASN A 64 -5.53 -22.37 17.23
CA ASN A 64 -5.61 -22.61 18.66
C ASN A 64 -4.19 -22.59 19.24
N ARG A 65 -3.92 -21.67 20.16
CA ARG A 65 -2.60 -21.46 20.77
C ARG A 65 -2.17 -22.61 21.70
N LYS A 66 -3.11 -23.37 22.28
CA LYS A 66 -2.79 -24.48 23.18
C LYS A 66 -2.15 -25.66 22.45
N ASN A 67 -2.69 -26.02 21.28
CA ASN A 67 -2.28 -27.21 20.53
C ASN A 67 -1.66 -26.88 19.16
N ASN A 68 -1.52 -25.59 18.84
CA ASN A 68 -1.03 -25.06 17.57
C ASN A 68 -1.83 -25.54 16.33
N LYS A 69 -3.06 -26.06 16.52
CA LYS A 69 -3.91 -26.54 15.44
C LYS A 69 -4.44 -25.36 14.65
N LYS A 70 -4.27 -25.40 13.32
CA LYS A 70 -4.80 -24.42 12.37
C LYS A 70 -6.16 -24.89 11.85
N TYR A 71 -7.10 -23.96 11.71
CA TYR A 71 -8.42 -24.20 11.14
C TYR A 71 -8.66 -23.22 10.00
N THR A 72 -9.03 -23.74 8.84
CA THR A 72 -9.32 -22.94 7.65
C THR A 72 -10.77 -22.44 7.63
N VAL A 73 -11.12 -21.58 6.68
CA VAL A 73 -12.52 -21.15 6.45
C VAL A 73 -13.47 -22.29 6.09
N SER A 74 -12.93 -23.44 5.64
CA SER A 74 -13.72 -24.65 5.40
C SER A 74 -14.15 -25.36 6.69
N GLU A 75 -13.39 -25.17 7.77
CA GLU A 75 -13.66 -25.75 9.09
C GLU A 75 -14.36 -24.74 10.02
N ILE A 76 -14.01 -23.46 9.91
CA ILE A 76 -14.62 -22.36 10.66
C ILE A 76 -15.15 -21.35 9.64
N LYS A 77 -16.45 -21.42 9.37
CA LYS A 77 -17.10 -20.52 8.42
C LYS A 77 -17.25 -19.13 9.03
N ILE A 78 -16.80 -18.10 8.33
CA ILE A 78 -17.10 -16.72 8.67
C ILE A 78 -18.54 -16.41 8.22
N ILE A 79 -19.37 -15.95 9.15
CA ILE A 79 -20.77 -15.59 8.90
C ILE A 79 -20.89 -14.10 8.63
N GLU A 80 -20.26 -13.27 9.46
CA GLU A 80 -20.36 -11.82 9.39
C GLU A 80 -19.12 -11.15 9.99
N TYR A 81 -18.75 -9.98 9.46
CA TYR A 81 -17.72 -9.11 10.04
C TYR A 81 -18.22 -7.66 10.13
N ASP A 82 -18.34 -7.15 11.36
CA ASP A 82 -18.64 -5.74 11.65
C ASP A 82 -17.31 -4.97 11.75
N TYR A 83 -17.01 -4.19 10.70
CA TYR A 83 -15.79 -3.39 10.56
C TYR A 83 -15.69 -2.23 11.56
N ASP A 84 -16.80 -1.75 12.09
CA ASP A 84 -16.82 -0.63 13.03
C ASP A 84 -16.58 -1.12 14.46
N LYS A 85 -17.12 -2.30 14.79
CA LYS A 85 -16.96 -2.90 16.13
C LYS A 85 -15.80 -3.89 16.23
N ASN A 86 -15.09 -4.16 15.13
CA ASN A 86 -14.07 -5.21 15.00
C ASN A 86 -14.58 -6.56 15.50
N MET A 87 -15.76 -6.95 15.03
CA MET A 87 -16.47 -8.11 15.57
C MET A 87 -16.72 -9.13 14.47
N LEU A 88 -16.23 -10.36 14.69
CA LEU A 88 -16.32 -11.47 13.75
C LEU A 88 -17.27 -12.53 14.29
N LEU A 89 -18.30 -12.88 13.51
CA LEU A 89 -19.19 -13.99 13.80
C LEU A 89 -18.75 -15.20 12.98
N ILE A 90 -18.45 -16.31 13.66
CA ILE A 90 -17.97 -17.54 13.04
C ILE A 90 -18.83 -18.73 13.43
N LYS A 91 -18.82 -19.76 12.58
CA LYS A 91 -19.52 -21.02 12.77
C LYS A 91 -18.58 -22.20 12.47
N PRO A 92 -18.15 -22.94 13.49
CA PRO A 92 -17.44 -24.20 13.30
C PRO A 92 -18.31 -25.29 12.66
N ILE A 93 -17.69 -26.15 11.85
CA ILE A 93 -18.29 -27.39 11.39
C ILE A 93 -18.42 -28.40 12.54
N GLU A 94 -19.34 -29.35 12.41
CA GLU A 94 -19.70 -30.32 13.45
C GLU A 94 -18.49 -31.05 14.05
N SER A 95 -17.56 -31.48 13.20
CA SER A 95 -16.42 -32.32 13.60
C SER A 95 -15.44 -31.65 14.57
N ILE A 96 -15.43 -30.32 14.63
CA ILE A 96 -14.52 -29.56 15.50
C ILE A 96 -15.24 -28.75 16.59
N ARG A 97 -16.57 -28.84 16.70
CA ARG A 97 -17.36 -28.07 17.69
C ARG A 97 -16.88 -28.32 19.10
N GLU A 98 -16.74 -29.58 19.49
CA GLU A 98 -16.30 -29.95 20.84
C GLU A 98 -14.86 -29.51 21.13
N GLU A 99 -14.00 -29.39 20.12
CA GLU A 99 -12.64 -28.86 20.28
C GLU A 99 -12.61 -27.35 20.54
N LEU A 100 -13.56 -26.62 19.95
CA LEU A 100 -13.66 -25.16 20.08
C LEU A 100 -14.60 -24.74 21.21
N LYS A 101 -15.31 -25.70 21.81
CA LYS A 101 -16.20 -25.48 22.95
C LYS A 101 -15.36 -25.10 24.17
N ASN A 102 -15.81 -24.09 24.92
CA ASN A 102 -15.14 -23.60 26.12
C ASN A 102 -13.71 -23.09 25.89
N LEU A 103 -13.35 -22.70 24.67
CA LEU A 103 -12.13 -21.92 24.45
C LEU A 103 -12.21 -20.60 25.24
N ARG A 104 -11.08 -20.21 25.79
CA ARG A 104 -10.86 -18.84 26.28
C ARG A 104 -10.40 -17.95 25.14
N GLU A 105 -10.66 -16.65 25.23
CA GLU A 105 -10.30 -15.67 24.22
C GLU A 105 -8.80 -15.67 23.90
N GLN A 106 -7.91 -15.87 24.88
CA GLN A 106 -6.45 -15.90 24.63
C GLN A 106 -5.97 -17.17 23.91
N GLU A 107 -6.84 -18.18 23.77
CA GLU A 107 -6.52 -19.48 23.20
C GLU A 107 -6.80 -19.54 21.70
N LEU A 108 -7.60 -18.62 21.18
CA LEU A 108 -7.91 -18.52 19.77
C LEU A 108 -7.27 -17.26 19.20
N ILE A 109 -6.56 -17.40 18.08
CA ILE A 109 -6.06 -16.27 17.32
C ILE A 109 -6.58 -16.32 15.89
N VAL A 110 -6.91 -15.15 15.37
CA VAL A 110 -7.31 -14.97 13.97
C VAL A 110 -6.07 -14.54 13.20
N ILE A 111 -5.75 -15.25 12.13
CA ILE A 111 -4.56 -14.98 11.31
C ILE A 111 -5.04 -14.54 9.94
N SER A 112 -4.70 -13.31 9.55
CA SER A 112 -4.88 -12.84 8.19
C SER A 112 -3.63 -13.18 7.39
N ASP A 113 -3.76 -14.05 6.41
CA ASP A 113 -2.71 -14.31 5.43
C ASP A 113 -2.67 -13.14 4.46
N LEU A 114 -1.53 -12.44 4.39
CA LEU A 114 -1.29 -11.33 3.47
C LEU A 114 -0.45 -11.75 2.26
N LYS A 115 -0.01 -13.02 2.19
CA LYS A 115 0.78 -13.53 1.05
C LYS A 115 -0.02 -13.47 -0.25
N PHE A 116 -1.35 -13.47 -0.19
CA PHE A 116 -2.21 -13.25 -1.36
C PHE A 116 -1.92 -11.91 -2.07
N LEU A 117 -1.41 -10.89 -1.37
CA LEU A 117 -1.04 -9.62 -2.00
C LEU A 117 0.13 -9.81 -2.96
N VAL A 118 1.12 -10.62 -2.56
CA VAL A 118 2.25 -10.99 -3.43
C VAL A 118 1.74 -11.79 -4.63
N GLU A 119 0.80 -12.71 -4.38
CA GLU A 119 0.18 -13.52 -5.42
C GLU A 119 -0.65 -12.68 -6.41
N ARG A 120 -1.36 -11.65 -5.93
CA ARG A 120 -2.07 -10.69 -6.78
C ARG A 120 -1.12 -9.91 -7.67
N VAL A 121 0.04 -9.51 -7.16
CA VAL A 121 1.09 -8.86 -7.97
C VAL A 121 1.59 -9.80 -9.06
N ARG A 122 1.92 -11.06 -8.70
CA ARG A 122 2.33 -12.11 -9.65
C ARG A 122 1.30 -12.31 -10.76
N THR A 123 0.04 -12.56 -10.36
CA THR A 123 -1.10 -12.75 -11.27
C THR A 123 -1.30 -11.54 -12.19
N TRP A 124 -1.10 -10.32 -11.69
CA TRP A 124 -1.22 -9.12 -12.50
C TRP A 124 -0.14 -9.07 -13.59
N TYR A 125 1.11 -9.38 -13.29
CA TYR A 125 2.20 -9.44 -14.29
C TYR A 125 2.02 -10.60 -15.27
N GLU A 126 1.53 -11.75 -14.82
CA GLU A 126 1.21 -12.87 -15.71
C GLU A 126 0.19 -12.46 -16.79
N LYS A 127 -0.88 -11.75 -16.38
CA LYS A 127 -1.99 -11.34 -17.24
C LYS A 127 -1.69 -10.08 -18.07
N ASN A 128 -1.02 -9.10 -17.48
CA ASN A 128 -0.88 -7.75 -18.06
C ASN A 128 0.56 -7.37 -18.40
N GLY A 129 1.55 -8.14 -17.92
CA GLY A 129 2.96 -7.75 -18.00
C GLY A 129 3.48 -7.57 -19.43
N SER A 130 2.91 -8.29 -20.40
CA SER A 130 3.24 -8.14 -21.82
C SER A 130 2.82 -6.79 -22.42
N THR A 131 1.94 -6.05 -21.74
CA THR A 131 1.47 -4.72 -22.17
C THR A 131 2.26 -3.58 -21.55
N ILE A 132 3.22 -3.88 -20.65
CA ILE A 132 4.05 -2.86 -20.03
C ILE A 132 4.93 -2.22 -21.09
N ALA A 133 4.92 -0.90 -21.16
CA ALA A 133 5.79 -0.15 -22.05
C ALA A 133 6.45 1.00 -21.28
N ILE A 134 7.73 1.22 -21.55
CA ILE A 134 8.41 2.42 -21.09
C ILE A 134 7.97 3.57 -22.01
N PRO A 135 7.64 4.74 -21.47
CA PRO A 135 7.30 5.90 -22.29
C PRO A 135 8.44 6.21 -23.28
N THR A 136 8.07 6.40 -24.55
CA THR A 136 8.99 6.76 -25.64
C THR A 136 8.75 8.17 -26.17
N ILE A 137 7.65 8.80 -25.76
CA ILE A 137 7.23 10.12 -26.21
C ILE A 137 7.80 11.16 -25.24
N SER A 138 8.68 12.03 -25.74
CA SER A 138 9.20 13.16 -24.96
C SER A 138 8.13 14.21 -24.70
N SER A 139 8.38 15.05 -23.70
CA SER A 139 7.53 16.20 -23.41
C SER A 139 7.40 17.14 -24.62
N SER A 140 6.22 17.72 -24.80
CA SER A 140 6.00 18.87 -25.69
C SER A 140 6.83 20.11 -25.28
N TYR A 141 7.44 20.11 -24.09
CA TYR A 141 8.26 21.18 -23.53
C TYR A 141 9.77 20.93 -23.59
N ALA A 142 10.25 19.89 -24.28
CA ALA A 142 11.68 19.54 -24.37
C ALA A 142 12.59 20.75 -24.69
N GLN A 143 12.15 21.64 -25.60
CA GLN A 143 12.91 22.82 -26.01
C GLN A 143 12.54 24.12 -25.25
N LYS A 144 11.65 24.03 -24.26
CA LYS A 144 11.06 25.15 -23.53
C LYS A 144 11.58 25.29 -22.10
N ILE A 145 12.71 24.67 -21.77
CA ILE A 145 13.32 24.77 -20.43
C ILE A 145 13.56 26.22 -20.00
N LYS A 146 13.95 27.08 -20.95
CA LYS A 146 14.17 28.51 -20.69
C LYS A 146 12.89 29.26 -20.31
N GLU A 147 11.72 28.69 -20.58
CA GLU A 147 10.41 29.26 -20.22
C GLU A 147 10.02 28.94 -18.77
N ILE A 148 10.74 28.03 -18.09
CA ILE A 148 10.49 27.73 -16.68
C ILE A 148 10.89 28.95 -15.84
N LYS A 149 9.90 29.54 -15.16
CA LYS A 149 10.10 30.66 -14.26
C LYS A 149 10.32 30.15 -12.84
N TYR A 150 11.55 30.29 -12.35
CA TYR A 150 11.89 30.00 -10.96
C TYR A 150 11.51 31.17 -10.05
N PHE A 151 10.98 30.88 -8.87
CA PHE A 151 10.68 31.90 -7.87
C PHE A 151 11.99 32.51 -7.33
N PRO A 152 12.11 33.85 -7.19
CA PRO A 152 13.34 34.50 -6.73
C PRO A 152 13.86 33.97 -5.39
N ASP A 153 12.97 33.57 -4.49
CA ASP A 153 13.26 33.06 -3.15
C ASP A 153 13.39 31.53 -3.07
N LEU A 154 13.17 30.80 -4.17
CA LEU A 154 13.36 29.34 -4.26
C LEU A 154 14.08 28.94 -5.55
N GLN A 155 15.31 29.39 -5.72
CA GLN A 155 16.11 29.00 -6.88
C GLN A 155 16.63 27.55 -6.75
N PRO A 156 16.39 26.68 -7.74
CA PRO A 156 16.97 25.35 -7.76
C PRO A 156 18.49 25.43 -8.01
N THR A 157 19.24 24.49 -7.42
CA THR A 157 20.67 24.33 -7.66
C THR A 157 20.95 23.87 -9.10
N PRO A 158 22.19 24.00 -9.63
CA PRO A 158 22.52 23.55 -10.98
C PRO A 158 22.11 22.08 -11.25
N ASN A 159 22.43 21.16 -10.33
CA ASN A 159 22.04 19.75 -10.47
C ASN A 159 20.52 19.53 -10.50
N GLN A 160 19.76 20.36 -9.79
CA GLN A 160 18.29 20.31 -9.82
C GLN A 160 17.75 20.89 -11.14
N GLN A 161 18.36 21.94 -11.67
CA GLN A 161 18.04 22.48 -13.00
C GLN A 161 18.32 21.46 -14.09
N ASP A 162 19.43 20.75 -14.03
CA ASP A 162 19.76 19.66 -14.96
C ASP A 162 18.73 18.52 -14.85
N SER A 163 18.29 18.20 -13.64
CA SER A 163 17.22 17.20 -13.43
C SER A 163 15.90 17.63 -14.06
N ILE A 164 15.51 18.89 -13.89
CA ILE A 164 14.31 19.49 -14.51
C ILE A 164 14.43 19.44 -16.04
N ALA A 165 15.59 19.83 -16.58
CA ALA A 165 15.87 19.81 -18.00
C ALA A 165 15.79 18.39 -18.59
N ASN A 166 16.32 17.39 -17.88
CA ASN A 166 16.26 15.99 -18.30
C ASN A 166 14.82 15.47 -18.32
N ILE A 167 13.99 15.83 -17.33
CA ILE A 167 12.57 15.45 -17.29
C ILE A 167 11.81 15.96 -18.51
N LEU A 168 12.11 17.18 -18.98
CA LEU A 168 11.45 17.72 -20.16
C LEU A 168 12.00 17.14 -21.47
N ASN A 169 13.30 16.85 -21.56
CA ASN A 169 13.90 16.37 -22.81
C ASN A 169 13.74 14.88 -23.05
N THR A 170 13.63 14.09 -21.99
CA THR A 170 13.59 12.63 -22.10
C THR A 170 12.18 12.09 -21.83
N PRO A 171 11.75 11.04 -22.53
CA PRO A 171 10.42 10.47 -22.35
C PRO A 171 10.28 9.76 -20.99
N PHE A 172 11.39 9.33 -20.41
CA PHE A 172 11.47 8.69 -19.11
C PHE A 172 12.72 9.15 -18.38
N SER A 173 12.57 9.59 -17.13
CA SER A 173 13.68 10.08 -16.31
C SER A 173 13.68 9.44 -14.94
N TYR A 174 14.88 9.16 -14.43
CA TYR A 174 15.10 8.76 -13.05
C TYR A 174 15.91 9.83 -12.33
N VAL A 175 15.30 10.51 -11.36
CA VAL A 175 15.97 11.53 -10.55
C VAL A 175 16.34 10.95 -9.20
N TRP A 176 17.63 10.79 -8.97
CA TRP A 176 18.18 10.36 -7.69
C TRP A 176 18.83 11.52 -6.94
N GLY A 177 18.80 11.46 -5.62
CA GLY A 177 19.50 12.42 -4.77
C GLY A 177 19.35 12.07 -3.30
N ALA A 178 20.32 12.46 -2.48
CA ALA A 178 20.32 12.15 -1.05
C ALA A 178 19.07 12.69 -0.32
N PRO A 179 18.72 12.15 0.87
CA PRO A 179 17.69 12.73 1.71
C PRO A 179 17.92 14.22 1.96
N GLY A 180 16.86 15.04 1.95
CA GLY A 180 16.97 16.48 2.19
C GLY A 180 17.43 17.34 1.00
N THR A 181 17.84 16.76 -0.14
CA THR A 181 18.32 17.53 -1.32
C THR A 181 17.22 18.23 -2.12
N GLY A 182 16.00 18.32 -1.59
CA GLY A 182 14.94 19.12 -2.19
C GLY A 182 14.29 18.54 -3.46
N LYS A 183 14.48 17.26 -3.81
CA LYS A 183 13.88 16.63 -5.01
C LYS A 183 12.37 16.91 -5.16
N THR A 184 11.61 16.69 -4.09
CA THR A 184 10.15 16.89 -4.09
C THR A 184 9.78 18.37 -4.16
N GLN A 185 10.46 19.22 -3.38
CA GLN A 185 10.12 20.63 -3.26
C GLN A 185 10.55 21.47 -4.47
N PHE A 186 11.67 21.11 -5.10
CA PHE A 186 12.24 21.85 -6.22
C PHE A 186 11.93 21.13 -7.53
N VAL A 187 12.55 19.97 -7.78
CA VAL A 187 12.48 19.30 -9.10
C VAL A 187 11.03 18.94 -9.44
N LEU A 188 10.34 18.18 -8.59
CA LEU A 188 8.97 17.74 -8.86
C LEU A 188 8.00 18.93 -8.90
N SER A 189 8.03 19.81 -7.89
CA SER A 189 7.08 20.93 -7.84
C SER A 189 7.23 21.91 -9.01
N TYR A 190 8.45 22.19 -9.49
CA TYR A 190 8.63 23.08 -10.64
C TYR A 190 8.12 22.46 -11.94
N ILE A 191 8.34 21.15 -12.13
CA ILE A 191 7.75 20.42 -13.26
C ILE A 191 6.23 20.46 -13.17
N VAL A 192 5.67 20.11 -12.01
CA VAL A 192 4.21 20.12 -11.79
C VAL A 192 3.62 21.50 -12.09
N LEU A 193 4.26 22.55 -11.57
CA LEU A 193 3.84 23.93 -11.79
C LEU A 193 3.88 24.30 -13.28
N HIS A 194 4.96 23.95 -13.98
CA HIS A 194 5.12 24.26 -15.40
C HIS A 194 3.99 23.65 -16.24
N TYR A 195 3.70 22.38 -16.06
CA TYR A 195 2.63 21.70 -16.80
C TYR A 195 1.24 22.25 -16.44
N ILE A 196 0.93 22.47 -15.15
CA ILE A 196 -0.37 23.03 -14.74
C ILE A 196 -0.58 24.43 -15.34
N MET A 197 0.45 25.29 -15.31
CA MET A 197 0.37 26.64 -15.87
C MET A 197 0.16 26.66 -17.39
N ASN A 198 0.49 25.57 -18.09
CA ASN A 198 0.23 25.40 -19.52
C ASN A 198 -1.09 24.66 -19.81
N GLY A 199 -1.89 24.33 -18.79
CA GLY A 199 -3.20 23.70 -18.94
C GLY A 199 -3.17 22.16 -19.00
N ASP A 200 -2.02 21.53 -18.73
CA ASP A 200 -1.91 20.08 -18.73
C ASP A 200 -2.39 19.43 -17.43
N ARG A 201 -2.70 18.14 -17.52
CA ARG A 201 -3.04 17.29 -16.38
C ARG A 201 -1.87 16.38 -16.01
N ILE A 202 -1.65 16.23 -14.72
CA ILE A 202 -0.55 15.42 -14.18
C ILE A 202 -1.10 14.45 -13.15
N ALA A 203 -0.69 13.18 -13.26
CA ALA A 203 -0.92 12.18 -12.23
C ALA A 203 0.36 11.98 -11.41
N ILE A 204 0.25 12.13 -10.09
CA ILE A 204 1.33 11.85 -9.16
C ILE A 204 1.00 10.54 -8.43
N LEU A 205 1.89 9.57 -8.54
CA LEU A 205 1.75 8.25 -7.95
C LEU A 205 2.87 8.01 -6.95
N ALA A 206 2.55 7.39 -5.81
CA ALA A 206 3.52 6.98 -4.81
C ALA A 206 3.02 5.72 -4.09
N PRO A 207 3.92 4.87 -3.57
CA PRO A 207 3.56 3.56 -3.05
C PRO A 207 2.83 3.60 -1.71
N THR A 208 2.86 4.74 -0.99
CA THR A 208 2.20 4.88 0.32
C THR A 208 1.46 6.20 0.42
N ASN A 209 0.38 6.22 1.21
CA ASN A 209 -0.35 7.45 1.52
C ASN A 209 0.57 8.50 2.14
N ASN A 210 1.45 8.13 3.08
CA ASN A 210 2.39 9.08 3.67
C ASN A 210 3.32 9.70 2.60
N ALA A 211 3.82 8.92 1.64
CA ALA A 211 4.62 9.46 0.55
C ALA A 211 3.81 10.43 -0.33
N ILE A 212 2.54 10.12 -0.64
CA ILE A 212 1.65 11.05 -1.33
C ILE A 212 1.47 12.33 -0.51
N GLU A 213 1.22 12.24 0.80
CA GLU A 213 1.02 13.42 1.65
C GLU A 213 2.26 14.32 1.70
N GLN A 214 3.46 13.74 1.77
CA GLN A 214 4.70 14.51 1.71
C GLN A 214 4.86 15.22 0.36
N VAL A 215 4.55 14.54 -0.75
CA VAL A 215 4.58 15.15 -2.09
C VAL A 215 3.54 16.25 -2.22
N LEU A 216 2.29 15.98 -1.80
CA LEU A 216 1.19 16.93 -1.87
C LEU A 216 1.52 18.21 -1.09
N ARG A 217 2.09 18.11 0.11
CA ARG A 217 2.55 19.29 0.89
C ARG A 217 3.61 20.08 0.14
N GLY A 218 4.56 19.41 -0.52
CA GLY A 218 5.60 20.07 -1.31
C GLY A 218 5.05 20.79 -2.54
N VAL A 219 4.10 20.17 -3.23
CA VAL A 219 3.42 20.74 -4.41
C VAL A 219 2.52 21.91 -4.00
N LEU A 220 1.68 21.74 -2.96
CA LEU A 220 0.75 22.77 -2.49
C LEU A 220 1.45 24.07 -2.12
N LYS A 221 2.60 23.98 -1.44
CA LYS A 221 3.40 25.18 -1.12
C LYS A 221 3.79 25.98 -2.36
N MET A 222 4.10 25.30 -3.46
CA MET A 222 4.55 25.93 -4.71
C MET A 222 3.36 26.42 -5.55
N THR A 223 2.28 25.66 -5.61
CA THR A 223 1.06 26.07 -6.32
C THR A 223 0.36 27.24 -5.62
N ASP A 224 0.35 27.28 -4.28
CA ASP A 224 -0.17 28.42 -3.51
C ASP A 224 0.63 29.70 -3.82
N LYS A 225 1.97 29.60 -3.91
CA LYS A 225 2.83 30.72 -4.33
C LYS A 225 2.55 31.19 -5.75
N ALA A 226 2.26 30.26 -6.66
CA ALA A 226 1.87 30.55 -8.03
C ALA A 226 0.42 31.06 -8.17
N ARG A 227 -0.34 31.12 -7.06
CA ARG A 227 -1.78 31.46 -7.05
C ARG A 227 -2.65 30.51 -7.89
N ILE A 228 -2.25 29.24 -7.98
CA ILE A 228 -3.08 28.19 -8.58
C ILE A 228 -4.21 27.82 -7.63
N SER A 229 -5.40 27.61 -8.18
CA SER A 229 -6.58 27.24 -7.39
C SER A 229 -6.43 25.82 -6.84
N ARG A 230 -6.71 25.63 -5.55
CA ARG A 230 -6.74 24.29 -4.95
C ARG A 230 -7.81 23.37 -5.54
N LYS A 231 -8.81 23.92 -6.24
CA LYS A 231 -9.84 23.15 -6.96
C LYS A 231 -9.25 22.37 -8.14
N ASP A 232 -8.08 22.76 -8.62
CA ASP A 232 -7.39 22.10 -9.74
C ASP A 232 -6.57 20.88 -9.26
N ILE A 233 -6.57 20.60 -7.96
CA ILE A 233 -5.79 19.53 -7.33
C ILE A 233 -6.74 18.54 -6.66
N ILE A 234 -6.67 17.28 -7.08
CA ILE A 234 -7.50 16.19 -6.54
C ILE A 234 -6.58 15.14 -5.89
N ARG A 235 -6.89 14.78 -4.64
CA ARG A 235 -6.24 13.68 -3.90
C ARG A 235 -7.19 12.50 -3.85
N LEU A 236 -6.80 11.39 -4.48
CA LEU A 236 -7.59 10.15 -4.50
C LEU A 236 -7.02 9.13 -3.51
N GLY A 237 -7.81 8.67 -2.53
CA GLY A 237 -7.43 7.65 -1.55
C GLY A 237 -7.96 7.98 -0.14
N MET A 238 -7.92 6.99 0.77
CA MET A 238 -8.32 7.22 2.16
C MET A 238 -7.29 8.09 2.89
N GLU A 239 -7.77 9.13 3.58
CA GLU A 239 -6.96 9.93 4.49
C GLU A 239 -6.42 9.04 5.61
N ILE A 240 -5.12 9.17 5.93
CA ILE A 240 -4.60 8.64 7.19
C ILE A 240 -4.81 9.74 8.24
N PRO A 241 -5.62 9.52 9.30
CA PRO A 241 -5.77 10.49 10.36
C PRO A 241 -4.42 10.78 11.01
N LEU A 242 -4.14 12.05 11.31
CA LEU A 242 -2.87 12.56 11.86
C LEU A 242 -2.41 11.89 13.17
N ASN A 243 -3.26 11.09 13.82
CA ASN A 243 -2.98 10.43 15.11
C ASN A 243 -2.75 8.92 15.00
N VAL A 244 -2.66 8.34 13.80
CA VAL A 244 -2.34 6.92 13.63
C VAL A 244 -0.86 6.80 13.28
N THR A 245 -0.04 6.44 14.26
CA THR A 245 1.34 6.00 14.01
C THR A 245 1.27 4.81 13.04
N PRO A 246 1.86 4.91 11.84
CA PRO A 246 1.80 3.83 10.88
C PRO A 246 2.78 2.74 11.33
N PHE A 247 2.23 1.56 11.60
CA PHE A 247 2.93 0.31 11.89
C PHE A 247 3.70 0.27 13.21
N GLY A 248 3.44 -0.79 13.98
CA GLY A 248 4.26 -1.20 15.11
C GLY A 248 5.73 -1.21 14.68
N GLN A 249 6.56 -0.58 15.49
CA GLN A 249 8.00 -0.66 15.39
C GLN A 249 8.40 -2.13 15.28
N PHE A 250 8.91 -2.54 14.11
CA PHE A 250 9.80 -3.68 14.06
C PHE A 250 11.03 -3.28 14.89
N LYS A 251 11.03 -3.65 16.17
CA LYS A 251 12.26 -3.75 16.94
C LYS A 251 13.08 -4.84 16.29
N LEU A 252 14.03 -4.44 15.44
CA LEU A 252 15.27 -5.19 15.35
C LEU A 252 15.96 -4.99 16.70
N THR A 253 15.75 -5.94 17.61
CA THR A 253 16.64 -6.08 18.76
C THR A 253 18.03 -6.49 18.26
N PRO A 254 19.09 -6.00 18.94
CA PRO A 254 20.48 -6.09 18.50
C PRO A 254 20.99 -7.52 18.35
#